data_AF-I6QMD5-F1
#
_entry.id   AF-I6QMD5-F1
#
_cell.length_a   1.000
_cell.length_b   1.000
_cell.length_c   1.000
_cell.angle_alpha   90.00
_cell.angle_beta   90.00
_cell.angle_gamma   90.00
#
_symmetry.space_group_name_H-M   'P 1'
#
loop_
_entity.id
_entity.type
_entity.pdbx_description
1 polymer ?
#
loop_
_entity_poly.entity_id
_entity_poly.type
_entity_poly.pdbx_seq_one_letter_code
_entity_poly.pdbx_strand_id
1 'polypeptide(L)' 'AEHELNCSTAAMRAIGSSEVDPYSAYAGAAAALYGPLHGGANEAVLRMLESIGSVKNVPAFIDRVKNREVLLMGFGHRV' A
#
# COMPACT_ATOMS: atom_id res chain seq x y z
N ALA A 1 -7.01 10.73 -9.12
CA ALA A 1 -5.54 10.63 -9.18
C ALA A 1 -4.90 11.24 -7.93
N GLU A 2 -5.42 12.36 -7.43
CA GLU A 2 -4.94 13.00 -6.21
C GLU A 2 -5.68 12.51 -4.96
N HIS A 3 -4.95 12.40 -3.83
CA HIS A 3 -5.49 12.03 -2.53
C HIS A 3 -4.72 12.77 -1.41
N GLU A 4 -4.71 14.10 -1.54
CA GLU A 4 -4.14 15.09 -0.61
C GLU A 4 -2.73 14.73 -0.08
N LEU A 5 -2.53 14.75 1.24
CA LEU A 5 -1.23 14.56 1.89
C LEU A 5 -1.04 13.12 2.37
N ASN A 6 -1.27 12.16 1.47
CA ASN A 6 -0.85 10.78 1.68
C ASN A 6 0.69 10.66 1.74
N CYS A 7 1.20 9.49 2.13
CA CYS A 7 2.61 9.27 2.43
C CYS A 7 3.56 9.70 1.29
N SER A 8 3.27 9.31 0.04
CA SER A 8 4.11 9.65 -1.11
C SER A 8 4.05 11.14 -1.46
N THR A 9 2.87 11.78 -1.37
CA THR A 9 2.76 13.23 -1.58
C THR A 9 3.53 14.01 -0.51
N ALA A 10 3.45 13.60 0.75
CA ALA A 10 4.21 14.21 1.85
C ALA A 10 5.73 14.04 1.66
N ALA A 11 6.18 12.85 1.23
CA ALA A 11 7.59 12.59 0.93
C ALA A 11 8.11 13.48 -0.20
N MET A 12 7.35 13.63 -1.29
CA MET A 12 7.71 14.52 -2.40
C MET A 12 7.90 15.96 -1.93
N ARG A 13 7.01 16.46 -1.07
CA ARG A 13 7.08 17.82 -0.52
C ARG A 13 8.32 18.02 0.36
N ALA A 14 8.62 17.05 1.24
CA ALA A 14 9.78 17.13 2.13
C ALA A 14 11.11 17.08 1.36
N ILE A 15 11.20 16.26 0.31
CA ILE A 15 12.39 16.21 -0.54
C ILE A 15 12.52 17.49 -1.37
N GLY A 16 11.42 17.93 -2.00
CA GLY A 16 11.39 19.14 -2.83
C GLY A 16 11.72 20.43 -2.08
N SER A 17 11.50 20.49 -0.75
CA SER A 17 11.85 21.69 0.05
C SER A 17 13.35 21.95 0.16
N SER A 18 14.19 21.02 -0.32
CA SER A 18 15.64 21.22 -0.44
C SER A 18 16.06 21.90 -1.75
N GLU A 19 15.09 22.32 -2.58
CA GLU A 19 15.30 22.87 -3.93
C GLU A 19 15.94 21.87 -4.92
N VAL A 20 15.78 20.57 -4.66
CA VAL A 20 16.21 19.51 -5.60
C VAL A 20 15.33 19.49 -6.85
N ASP A 21 15.89 18.97 -7.94
CA ASP A 21 15.18 18.79 -9.20
C ASP A 21 13.93 17.88 -9.05
N PRO A 22 12.91 18.06 -9.90
CA PRO A 22 11.65 17.33 -9.79
C PRO A 22 11.78 15.82 -10.00
N TYR A 23 12.79 15.34 -10.73
CA TYR A 23 12.99 13.90 -10.94
C TYR A 23 13.48 13.22 -9.67
N SER A 24 14.39 13.85 -8.94
CA SER A 24 14.85 13.36 -7.64
C SER A 24 13.73 13.35 -6.59
N ALA A 25 12.93 14.42 -6.52
CA ALA A 25 11.76 14.48 -5.64
C ALA A 25 10.72 13.40 -5.99
N TYR A 26 10.47 13.18 -7.28
CA TYR A 26 9.58 12.14 -7.76
C TYR A 26 10.10 10.73 -7.44
N ALA A 27 11.39 10.47 -7.61
CA ALA A 27 12.00 9.17 -7.30
C ALA A 27 11.76 8.77 -5.82
N GLY A 28 11.94 9.72 -4.89
CA GLY A 28 11.62 9.49 -3.48
C GLY A 28 10.13 9.26 -3.22
N ALA A 29 9.25 10.01 -3.90
CA ALA A 29 7.80 9.81 -3.81
C ALA A 29 7.36 8.43 -4.33
N ALA A 30 7.94 7.98 -5.44
CA ALA A 30 7.67 6.67 -6.03
C ALA A 30 8.12 5.53 -5.11
N ALA A 31 9.29 5.67 -4.47
CA ALA A 31 9.75 4.72 -3.46
C ALA A 31 8.78 4.63 -2.26
N ALA A 32 8.29 5.76 -1.77
CA ALA A 32 7.30 5.80 -0.69
C ALA A 32 5.95 5.20 -1.11
N LEU A 33 5.55 5.38 -2.37
CA LEU A 33 4.33 4.79 -2.93
C LEU A 33 4.42 3.27 -3.03
N TYR A 34 5.57 2.73 -3.44
CA TYR A 34 5.73 1.27 -3.63
C TYR A 34 5.61 0.46 -2.33
N GLY A 35 5.73 1.10 -1.16
CA GLY A 35 5.61 0.42 0.12
C GLY A 35 4.28 -0.36 0.28
N PRO A 36 4.30 -1.53 0.97
CA PRO A 36 3.14 -2.43 1.06
C PRO A 36 1.95 -1.84 1.83
N LEU A 37 2.18 -0.80 2.63
CA LEU A 37 1.15 -0.08 3.38
C LEU A 37 0.61 1.16 2.64
N HIS A 38 1.03 1.36 1.39
CA HIS A 38 0.57 2.45 0.55
C HIS A 38 0.16 1.90 -0.83
N GLY A 39 0.83 2.31 -1.91
CA GLY A 39 0.54 1.86 -3.27
C GLY A 39 0.79 0.37 -3.51
N GLY A 40 1.77 -0.24 -2.84
CA GLY A 40 2.05 -1.67 -2.95
C GLY A 40 0.96 -2.59 -2.40
N ALA A 41 -0.04 -2.03 -1.69
CA ALA A 41 -1.17 -2.80 -1.18
C ALA A 41 -2.00 -3.45 -2.31
N ASN A 42 -2.03 -2.87 -3.51
CA ASN A 42 -2.79 -3.43 -4.64
C ASN A 42 -2.21 -4.78 -5.12
N GLU A 43 -0.89 -4.87 -5.27
CA GLU A 43 -0.18 -6.09 -5.63
C GLU A 43 -0.33 -7.12 -4.51
N ALA A 44 -0.26 -6.69 -3.26
CA ALA A 44 -0.47 -7.57 -2.12
C ALA A 44 -1.90 -8.15 -2.07
N VAL A 45 -2.92 -7.40 -2.52
CA VAL A 45 -4.29 -7.94 -2.69
C VAL A 45 -4.32 -9.02 -3.76
N LEU A 46 -3.66 -8.83 -4.91
CA LEU A 46 -3.61 -9.85 -5.96
C LEU A 46 -2.93 -11.14 -5.47
N ARG A 47 -1.77 -11.00 -4.83
CA ARG A 47 -1.04 -12.15 -4.23
C ARG A 47 -1.87 -12.86 -3.15
N MET A 48 -2.60 -12.10 -2.34
CA MET A 48 -3.54 -12.66 -1.36
C MET A 48 -4.64 -13.47 -2.04
N LEU A 49 -5.29 -12.93 -3.08
CA LEU A 49 -6.35 -13.62 -3.82
C LEU A 49 -5.82 -14.88 -4.52
N GLU A 50 -4.62 -14.83 -5.11
CA GLU A 50 -3.95 -16.00 -5.68
C GLU A 50 -3.70 -17.09 -4.62
N SER A 51 -3.25 -16.70 -3.42
CA SER A 51 -3.03 -17.65 -2.32
C SER A 51 -4.32 -18.29 -1.79
N ILE A 52 -5.44 -17.58 -1.86
CA ILE A 52 -6.77 -18.11 -1.51
C ILE A 52 -7.23 -19.10 -2.59
N GLY A 53 -6.98 -18.79 -3.87
CA GLY A 53 -7.18 -19.66 -5.03
C GLY A 53 -8.64 -19.89 -5.46
N SER A 54 -9.58 -20.01 -4.52
CA SER A 54 -11.00 -20.23 -4.81
C SER A 54 -11.91 -19.65 -3.74
N VAL A 55 -13.12 -19.23 -4.14
CA VAL A 55 -14.15 -18.67 -3.24
C VAL A 55 -14.46 -19.61 -2.07
N LYS A 56 -14.40 -20.93 -2.27
CA LYS A 56 -14.64 -21.93 -1.21
C LYS A 56 -13.65 -21.84 -0.04
N ASN A 57 -12.46 -21.27 -0.27
CA ASN A 57 -11.40 -21.13 0.74
C ASN A 57 -11.49 -19.82 1.53
N VAL A 58 -12.37 -18.89 1.12
CA VAL A 58 -12.54 -17.57 1.77
C VAL A 58 -12.92 -17.68 3.25
N PRO A 59 -13.87 -18.55 3.68
CA PRO A 59 -14.20 -18.65 5.11
C PRO A 59 -12.98 -18.99 5.98
N ALA A 60 -12.20 -19.99 5.56
CA ALA A 60 -10.98 -20.39 6.26
C ALA A 60 -9.92 -19.27 6.29
N PHE A 61 -9.76 -18.52 5.19
CA PHE A 61 -8.85 -17.37 5.16
C PHE A 61 -9.29 -16.27 6.13
N ILE A 62 -10.59 -15.95 6.17
CA ILE A 62 -11.14 -14.94 7.07
C ILE A 62 -10.99 -15.34 8.53
N ASP A 63 -11.12 -16.62 8.87
CA ASP A 63 -10.87 -17.10 10.24
C ASP A 63 -9.41 -16.86 10.67
N ARG A 64 -8.44 -17.10 9.77
CA ARG A 64 -7.02 -16.78 10.03
C ARG A 64 -6.78 -15.28 10.22
N VAL A 65 -7.45 -14.44 9.43
CA VAL A 65 -7.41 -12.96 9.61
C VAL A 65 -7.92 -12.58 11.00
N LYS A 66 -9.07 -13.13 11.42
CA LYS A 66 -9.66 -12.85 12.75
C LYS A 66 -8.76 -13.33 13.89
N ASN A 67 -8.07 -14.45 13.70
CA ASN A 67 -7.05 -14.97 14.62
C ASN A 67 -5.73 -14.18 14.57
N ARG A 68 -5.63 -13.14 13.73
CA ARG A 68 -4.43 -12.30 13.54
C ARG A 68 -3.21 -13.06 13.04
N GLU A 69 -3.41 -14.17 12.36
CA GLU A 69 -2.33 -14.95 11.74
C GLU A 69 -1.84 -14.33 10.43
N VAL A 70 -2.74 -13.62 9.73
CA VAL A 70 -2.47 -12.94 8.47
C VAL A 70 -3.20 -11.59 8.42
N LEU A 71 -2.65 -10.66 7.65
CA LEU A 71 -3.30 -9.38 7.37
C LEU A 71 -4.32 -9.53 6.22
N LEU A 72 -5.43 -8.80 6.33
CA LEU A 72 -6.38 -8.64 5.24
C LEU A 72 -5.95 -7.47 4.37
N MET A 73 -5.19 -7.77 3.32
CA MET A 73 -4.70 -6.74 2.39
C MET A 73 -5.87 -6.05 1.67
N GLY A 74 -5.73 -4.75 1.42
CA GLY A 74 -6.79 -3.91 0.84
C GLY A 74 -7.76 -3.32 1.85
N PHE A 75 -7.60 -3.63 3.15
CA PHE A 75 -8.40 -3.09 4.24
C PHE A 75 -7.50 -2.37 5.27
N GLY A 76 -8.07 -1.36 5.92
CA GLY A 76 -7.37 -0.46 6.82
C GLY A 76 -6.98 0.83 6.12
N HIS A 77 -7.51 1.95 6.62
CA HIS A 77 -7.22 3.27 6.10
C HIS A 77 -6.93 4.20 7.28
N ARG A 78 -5.88 5.02 7.15
CA ARG A 78 -5.40 5.92 8.20
C ARG A 78 -6.10 7.29 8.18
N VAL A 79 -6.93 7.58 7.18
CA VAL A 79 -7.63 8.88 7.07
C VAL A 79 -8.54 9.09 8.26
#